data_AF-A0A453HM42-F1
#
_entry.id   AF-A0A453HM42-F1
#
_cell.length_a   1.000
_cell.length_b   1.000
_cell.length_c   1.000
_cell.angle_alpha   90.00
_cell.angle_beta   90.00
_cell.angle_gamma   90.00
#
_symmetry.space_group_name_H-M   'P 1'
#
loop_
_entity.id
_entity.type
_entity.pdbx_description
1 polymer ?
#
loop_
_entity_poly.entity_id
_entity_poly.type
_entity_poly.pdbx_seq_one_letter_code
_entity_poly.pdbx_strand_id
1 'polypeptide(L)'
;CRVRIGAAAPGRAPCPRRTNTLEKAIWGFADKPGDIVIMLALGTSFDTLGEAYDFSNLYSWEKGFGIRYRKSILNVERTKCMQEIVCGCAGKAGVENSRSCHDCPALIRLLRSKAMVGT
;
A
#
# COMPACT_ATOMS: atom_id res chain seq x y z
N CYS A 1 -3.27 -18.64 5.18
CA CYS A 1 -3.02 -17.40 5.96
C CYS A 1 -4.34 -16.66 6.14
N ARG A 2 -4.82 -16.46 7.37
CA ARG A 2 -6.11 -15.82 7.67
C ARG A 2 -5.90 -14.34 7.98
N VAL A 3 -6.51 -13.44 7.20
CA VAL A 3 -6.58 -12.02 7.53
C VAL A 3 -7.40 -11.91 8.82
N ARG A 4 -6.87 -11.23 9.85
CA ARG A 4 -7.70 -10.92 11.02
C ARG A 4 -8.65 -9.79 10.68
N ILE A 5 -9.95 -10.02 10.86
CA ILE A 5 -10.97 -9.00 10.70
C ILE A 5 -10.92 -8.11 11.95
N GLY A 6 -10.39 -6.91 11.77
CA GLY A 6 -10.32 -5.84 12.76
C GLY A 6 -10.41 -4.50 12.04
N ALA A 7 -10.82 -3.45 12.75
CA ALA A 7 -10.97 -2.13 12.16
C ALA A 7 -9.63 -1.61 11.63
N ALA A 8 -9.67 -0.89 10.51
CA ALA A 8 -8.52 -0.07 10.14
C ALA A 8 -8.26 0.96 11.25
N ALA A 9 -6.99 1.25 11.52
CA ALA A 9 -6.67 2.36 12.42
C ALA A 9 -7.27 3.65 11.87
N PRO A 10 -7.78 4.53 12.74
CA PRO A 10 -8.14 5.88 12.33
C PRO A 10 -6.98 6.50 11.57
N GLY A 11 -7.31 7.07 10.41
CA GLY A 11 -6.36 7.82 9.63
C GLY A 11 -5.89 9.08 10.34
N ARG A 12 -4.87 9.72 9.79
CA ARG A 12 -4.47 11.06 10.23
C ARG A 12 -5.59 12.05 9.93
N ALA A 13 -5.76 13.03 10.81
CA ALA A 13 -6.73 14.10 10.56
C ALA A 13 -6.39 14.84 9.25
N PRO A 14 -7.40 15.17 8.42
CA PRO A 14 -7.21 16.00 7.24
C PRO A 14 -6.54 17.32 7.63
N CYS A 15 -5.51 17.71 6.88
CA CYS A 15 -4.81 18.97 7.08
C CYS A 15 -4.79 19.69 5.73
N PRO A 16 -5.38 20.90 5.60
CA PRO A 16 -5.50 21.60 4.32
C PRO A 16 -4.18 21.86 3.59
N ARG A 17 -3.07 21.90 4.33
CA ARG A 17 -1.73 22.13 3.78
C ARG A 17 -0.95 20.84 3.49
N ARG A 18 -1.49 19.68 3.87
CA ARG A 18 -0.81 18.40 3.70
C ARG A 18 -1.26 17.78 2.38
N THR A 19 -0.33 17.69 1.45
CA THR A 19 -0.46 16.89 0.23
C THR A 19 -0.39 15.41 0.56
N ASN A 20 -1.27 14.63 -0.05
CA ASN A 20 -1.23 13.17 0.05
C ASN A 20 -0.06 12.60 -0.75
N THR A 21 0.20 11.29 -0.58
CA THR A 21 1.38 10.64 -1.18
C THR A 21 1.28 10.59 -2.70
N LEU A 22 0.08 10.41 -3.24
CA LEU A 22 -0.17 10.35 -4.67
C LEU A 22 0.06 11.72 -5.34
N GLU A 23 -0.45 12.79 -4.74
CA GLU A 23 -0.26 14.17 -5.22
C GLU A 23 1.23 14.51 -5.29
N LYS A 24 2.02 14.11 -4.28
CA LYS A 24 3.48 14.28 -4.30
C LYS A 24 4.15 13.53 -5.45
N ALA A 25 3.72 12.31 -5.74
CA ALA A 25 4.25 11.53 -6.86
C ALA A 25 3.93 12.20 -8.20
N ILE A 26 2.69 12.67 -8.38
CA ILE A 26 2.27 13.39 -9.60
C ILE A 26 3.06 14.68 -9.80
N TRP A 27 3.24 15.49 -8.75
CA TRP A 27 4.06 16.71 -8.84
C TRP A 27 5.53 16.40 -9.13
N GLY A 28 6.10 15.39 -8.46
CA GLY A 28 7.48 14.96 -8.74
C GLY A 28 7.68 14.51 -10.19
N PHE A 29 6.69 13.84 -10.77
CA PHE A 29 6.70 13.46 -12.18
C PHE A 29 6.58 14.67 -13.12
N ALA A 30 5.71 15.64 -12.80
CA ALA A 30 5.55 16.86 -13.59
C ALA A 30 6.84 17.71 -13.62
N ASP A 31 7.56 17.77 -12.49
CA ASP A 31 8.82 18.51 -12.37
C ASP A 31 9.98 17.80 -13.10
N LYS A 32 9.99 16.47 -13.10
CA LYS A 32 11.04 15.64 -13.73
C LYS A 32 10.41 14.40 -14.38
N PRO A 33 9.98 14.50 -15.65
CA PRO A 33 9.38 13.36 -16.33
C PRO A 33 10.44 12.26 -16.52
N GLY A 34 10.14 11.06 -16.04
CA GLY A 34 10.94 9.84 -16.21
C GLY A 34 10.04 8.62 -16.44
N ASP A 35 10.60 7.44 -16.63
CA ASP A 35 9.81 6.25 -17.05
C ASP A 35 8.92 5.63 -15.96
N ILE A 36 9.06 6.03 -14.70
CA ILE A 36 8.29 5.48 -13.56
C ILE A 36 7.56 6.62 -12.86
N VAL A 37 6.23 6.61 -12.94
CA VAL A 37 5.37 7.64 -12.34
C VAL A 37 5.20 7.40 -10.85
N ILE A 38 5.08 6.13 -10.43
CA ILE A 38 4.81 5.77 -9.04
C ILE A 38 5.99 4.96 -8.51
N MET A 39 6.74 5.52 -7.56
CA MET A 39 7.82 4.80 -6.86
C MET A 39 7.43 4.55 -5.41
N LEU A 40 7.25 3.28 -5.06
CA LEU A 40 7.04 2.88 -3.67
C LEU A 40 8.40 2.72 -2.96
N ALA A 41 8.79 3.72 -2.17
CA ALA A 41 10.03 3.70 -1.39
C ALA A 41 9.81 3.23 0.06
N LEU A 42 10.83 2.62 0.66
CA LEU A 42 10.81 2.34 2.10
C LEU A 42 10.75 3.66 2.89
N GLY A 43 9.96 3.67 3.96
CA GLY A 43 9.74 4.88 4.76
C GLY A 43 8.64 5.80 4.23
N THR A 44 8.02 5.50 3.09
CA THR A 44 6.83 6.23 2.61
C THR A 44 5.73 6.15 3.66
N SER A 45 5.26 7.32 4.11
CA SER A 45 4.21 7.44 5.12
C SER A 45 2.88 7.80 4.48
N PHE A 46 1.82 7.11 4.88
CA PHE A 46 0.46 7.36 4.42
C PHE A 46 -0.41 7.81 5.59
N ASP A 47 -1.40 8.65 5.32
CA ASP A 47 -2.32 9.11 6.34
C ASP A 47 -3.34 8.02 6.70
N THR A 48 -3.68 7.14 5.75
CA THR A 48 -4.59 6.01 5.98
C THR A 48 -4.07 4.69 5.38
N LEU A 49 -4.59 3.57 5.89
CA LEU A 49 -4.35 2.26 5.29
C LEU A 49 -4.94 2.16 3.87
N GLY A 50 -6.06 2.83 3.61
CA GLY A 50 -6.69 2.86 2.29
C GLY A 50 -5.80 3.57 1.26
N GLU A 51 -5.30 4.75 1.61
CA GLU A 51 -4.36 5.51 0.77
C GLU A 51 -3.11 4.68 0.42
N ALA A 52 -2.54 3.98 1.41
CA ALA A 52 -1.40 3.09 1.19
C ALA A 52 -1.72 1.96 0.22
N TYR A 53 -2.94 1.41 0.28
CA TYR A 53 -3.39 0.36 -0.63
C TYR A 53 -3.60 0.89 -2.04
N ASP A 54 -4.28 2.02 -2.21
CA ASP A 54 -4.56 2.62 -3.52
C ASP A 54 -3.26 3.02 -4.22
N PHE A 55 -2.32 3.63 -3.47
CA PHE A 55 -0.99 3.97 -3.99
C PHE A 55 -0.20 2.71 -4.41
N SER A 56 -0.22 1.66 -3.58
CA SER A 56 0.42 0.38 -3.91
C SER A 56 -0.23 -0.30 -5.11
N ASN A 57 -1.54 -0.14 -5.29
CA ASN A 57 -2.29 -0.70 -6.42
C ASN A 57 -1.97 0.03 -7.73
N LEU A 58 -1.80 1.36 -7.69
CA LEU A 58 -1.33 2.13 -8.84
C LEU A 58 0.08 1.70 -9.27
N TYR A 59 1.00 1.57 -8.30
CA TYR A 59 2.33 1.02 -8.57
C TYR A 59 2.26 -0.38 -9.19
N SER A 60 1.44 -1.27 -8.62
CA SER A 60 1.34 -2.64 -9.12
C SER A 60 0.72 -2.69 -10.53
N TRP A 61 -0.25 -1.83 -10.82
CA TRP A 61 -0.85 -1.70 -12.14
C TRP A 61 0.17 -1.23 -13.18
N GLU A 62 0.97 -0.21 -12.87
CA GLU A 62 2.07 0.26 -13.73
C GLU A 62 3.08 -0.87 -14.01
N LYS A 63 3.31 -1.76 -13.04
CA LYS A 63 4.21 -2.92 -13.17
C LYS A 63 3.53 -4.20 -13.69
N GLY A 64 2.23 -4.19 -13.98
CA GLY A 64 1.51 -5.31 -14.58
C GLY A 64 1.10 -6.44 -13.62
N PHE A 65 0.95 -6.18 -12.32
CA PHE A 65 0.46 -7.17 -11.35
C PHE A 65 -0.64 -6.62 -10.43
N GLY A 66 -1.49 -7.51 -9.92
CA GLY A 66 -2.47 -7.17 -8.88
C GLY A 66 -1.88 -7.35 -7.48
N ILE A 67 -2.50 -6.72 -6.47
CA ILE A 67 -2.14 -6.88 -5.06
C ILE A 67 -3.33 -7.36 -4.22
N ARG A 68 -3.05 -7.86 -3.02
CA ARG A 68 -4.05 -8.26 -2.04
C ARG A 68 -3.53 -8.14 -0.61
N TYR A 69 -4.44 -8.06 0.35
CA TYR A 69 -4.09 -8.15 1.77
C TYR A 69 -3.71 -9.58 2.17
N ARG A 70 -2.68 -9.71 3.03
CA ARG A 70 -2.27 -10.98 3.64
C ARG A 70 -2.38 -10.92 5.17
N LYS A 71 -1.25 -10.91 5.88
CA LYS A 71 -1.25 -10.96 7.34
C LYS A 71 -1.60 -9.59 7.88
N SER A 72 -2.44 -9.56 8.91
CA SER A 72 -2.66 -8.38 9.74
C SER A 72 -2.37 -8.70 11.20
N ILE A 73 -1.79 -7.74 11.91
CA ILE A 73 -1.67 -7.80 13.38
C ILE A 73 -2.55 -6.70 13.95
N LEU A 74 -3.29 -7.07 14.99
CA LEU A 74 -4.21 -6.18 15.70
C LEU A 74 -3.61 -5.84 17.07
N ASN A 75 -3.91 -4.65 17.58
CA ASN A 75 -3.68 -4.30 18.98
C ASN A 75 -4.80 -4.87 19.90
N VAL A 76 -4.71 -4.59 21.19
CA VAL A 76 -5.71 -5.01 22.20
C VAL A 76 -7.11 -4.45 21.91
N GLU A 77 -7.19 -3.28 21.29
CA GLU A 77 -8.43 -2.61 20.85
C GLU A 77 -8.96 -3.16 19.51
N ARG A 78 -8.40 -4.26 19.00
CA ARG A 78 -8.76 -4.90 17.71
C ARG A 78 -8.59 -3.98 16.49
N THR A 79 -7.72 -2.99 16.62
CA THR A 79 -7.34 -2.07 15.55
C THR A 79 -6.04 -2.55 14.88
N LYS A 80 -5.97 -2.47 13.55
CA LYS A 80 -4.78 -2.88 12.79
C LYS A 80 -3.56 -2.02 13.16
N CYS A 81 -2.49 -2.66 13.63
CA CYS A 81 -1.19 -2.02 13.88
C CYS A 81 -0.14 -2.40 12.81
N MET A 82 -0.37 -3.50 12.09
CA MET A 82 0.42 -3.90 10.94
C MET A 82 -0.49 -4.53 9.88
N GLN A 83 -0.22 -4.23 8.61
CA GLN A 83 -0.88 -4.86 7.47
C GLN A 83 0.15 -5.22 6.40
N GLU A 84 0.18 -6.49 5.98
CA GLU A 84 0.93 -6.93 4.81
C GLU A 84 0.06 -6.83 3.55
N ILE A 85 0.68 -6.34 2.48
CA ILE A 85 0.20 -6.38 1.10
C ILE A 85 1.15 -7.30 0.33
N VAL A 86 0.59 -8.20 -0.45
CA VAL A 86 1.35 -9.16 -1.29
C VAL A 86 0.83 -9.16 -2.71
N CYS A 87 1.59 -9.79 -3.60
CA CYS A 87 1.13 -10.04 -4.96
C CYS A 87 -0.19 -10.83 -4.96
N GLY A 88 -1.16 -10.31 -5.71
CA GLY A 88 -2.46 -10.89 -6.02
C GLY A 88 -2.46 -11.70 -7.32
N CYS A 89 -1.32 -11.76 -8.02
CA CYS A 89 -1.04 -12.39 -9.32
C CYS A 89 -1.28 -11.47 -10.52
N ALA A 90 -0.47 -11.71 -11.57
CA ALA A 90 -0.39 -10.91 -12.80
C ALA A 90 -1.52 -11.28 -13.76
N GLY A 91 -2.18 -10.27 -14.32
CA GLY A 91 -2.97 -10.46 -15.53
C GLY A 91 -2.04 -10.37 -16.74
N LYS A 92 -1.84 -11.48 -17.46
CA LYS A 92 -2.17 -11.63 -18.88
C LYS A 92 -2.24 -13.11 -19.26
N ALA A 93 -3.24 -13.44 -20.08
CA ALA A 93 -3.56 -14.79 -20.55
C ALA A 93 -2.53 -15.30 -21.56
N GLY A 94 -2.15 -16.56 -21.40
CA GLY A 94 -1.36 -17.31 -22.36
C GLY A 94 -1.45 -18.81 -22.14
N VAL A 95 -1.72 -19.24 -20.91
CA VAL A 95 -1.98 -20.65 -20.58
C VAL A 95 -3.05 -20.73 -19.49
N GLU A 96 -4.06 -21.56 -19.73
CA GLU A 96 -5.08 -21.90 -18.74
C GLU A 96 -4.39 -22.50 -17.49
N ASN A 97 -4.71 -22.00 -16.29
CA ASN A 97 -4.20 -22.44 -14.99
C ASN A 97 -2.78 -22.03 -14.56
N SER A 98 -2.32 -20.80 -14.83
CA SER A 98 -1.23 -20.25 -14.01
C SER A 98 -1.76 -20.01 -12.59
N ARG A 99 -1.55 -21.00 -11.71
CA ARG A 99 -1.95 -20.99 -10.28
C ARG A 99 -1.62 -19.64 -9.68
N SER A 100 -2.57 -19.09 -8.93
CA SER A 100 -2.35 -17.93 -8.09
C SER A 100 -1.02 -18.08 -7.34
N CYS A 101 -0.10 -17.15 -7.53
CA CYS A 101 1.17 -17.00 -6.85
C CYS A 101 0.93 -16.91 -5.33
N HIS A 102 0.74 -18.06 -4.69
CA HIS A 102 0.57 -18.18 -3.25
C HIS A 102 1.91 -18.02 -2.51
N ASP A 103 3.01 -18.23 -3.22
CA ASP A 103 4.37 -18.32 -2.68
C ASP A 103 5.30 -17.20 -3.14
N CYS A 104 4.76 -16.10 -3.70
CA CYS A 104 5.58 -14.92 -3.96
C CYS A 104 6.16 -14.40 -2.64
N PRO A 105 7.49 -14.33 -2.47
CA PRO A 105 8.11 -13.86 -1.24
C PRO A 105 8.03 -12.33 -1.11
N ALA A 106 7.77 -11.62 -2.21
CA ALA A 106 7.67 -10.16 -2.22
C ALA A 106 6.42 -9.70 -1.46
N LEU A 107 6.64 -8.79 -0.50
CA LEU A 107 5.59 -8.19 0.30
C LEU A 107 5.94 -6.76 0.67
N ILE A 108 4.90 -5.95 0.87
CA ILE A 108 4.97 -4.63 1.48
C ILE A 108 4.41 -4.78 2.89
N ARG A 109 5.15 -4.29 3.89
CA ARG A 109 4.71 -4.29 5.27
C ARG A 109 4.42 -2.87 5.72
N LEU A 110 3.15 -2.58 5.96
CA LEU A 110 2.70 -1.31 6.50
C LEU A 110 2.67 -1.40 8.02
N LEU A 111 3.38 -0.48 8.68
CA LEU A 111 3.42 -0.35 10.13
C LEU A 111 2.66 0.92 10.53
N ARG A 112 1.84 0.83 11.57
CA ARG A 112 1.22 2.01 12.17
C ARG A 112 2.31 2.82 12.88
N SER A 113 2.60 4.01 12.37
CA SER A 113 3.44 4.98 13.06
C SER A 113 2.65 5.66 14.17
N LYS A 114 3.35 6.08 15.22
CA LYS A 114 2.78 7.04 16.18
C LYS A 114 2.50 8.32 15.40
N ALA A 115 1.36 8.96 15.64
CA ALA A 115 1.08 10.26 15.02
C ALA A 115 2.26 11.18 15.37
N MET A 116 3.02 11.62 14.36
CA MET A 116 3.98 12.70 14.57
C MET A 116 3.13 13.93 14.88
N VAL A 117 2.98 14.22 16.16
CA VAL A 117 2.57 15.53 16.67
C VAL A 117 3.76 16.43 16.34
N GLY A 118 3.56 17.33 15.37
CA GLY A 118 4.56 18.33 15.05
C GLY A 118 4.91 19.10 16.31
N THR A 119 6.19 19.07 16.66
CA THR A 119 6.78 19.97 17.65
C THR A 119 7.04 21.30 16.97
#